data_AF-A0A3R6LNM3-F1
#
_entry.id   AF-A0A3R6LNM3-F1
#
_cell.length_a   1.000
_cell.length_b   1.000
_cell.length_c   1.000
_cell.angle_alpha   90.00
_cell.angle_beta   90.00
_cell.angle_gamma   90.00
#
_symmetry.space_group_name_H-M   'P 1'
#
loop_
_entity.id
_entity.type
_entity.pdbx_description
1 polymer ?
#
loop_
_entity_poly.entity_id
_entity_poly.type
_entity_poly.pdbx_seq_one_letter_code
_entity_poly.pdbx_strand_id
1 'polypeptide(L)'
;MDGHEYEYACAQYLKRNEFTKVQVTKASGDQGIDIIATKGKKYGIQCKYYSGAVGNKAVQEAYAGSKFYGCDVAVVMTNNTFTKSAKELEPFMIHWHSF
;
A
#
# COMPACT_ATOMS: atom_id res chain seq x y z
N MET A 1 3.05 -16.59 6.72
CA MET A 1 2.86 -15.25 6.16
C MET A 1 4.22 -14.64 5.91
N ASP A 2 4.69 -14.81 4.68
CA ASP A 2 5.79 -14.02 4.12
C ASP A 2 5.27 -12.74 3.43
N GLY A 3 6.16 -11.96 2.82
CA GLY A 3 5.81 -10.72 2.15
C GLY A 3 4.84 -10.90 0.97
N HIS A 4 5.03 -11.95 0.17
CA HIS A 4 4.16 -12.23 -0.98
C HIS A 4 2.78 -12.71 -0.54
N GLU A 5 2.72 -13.61 0.45
CA GLU A 5 1.46 -14.03 1.06
C GLU A 5 0.69 -12.82 1.62
N TYR A 6 1.39 -11.84 2.19
CA TYR A 6 0.78 -10.61 2.70
C TYR A 6 0.24 -9.71 1.58
N GLU A 7 0.92 -9.57 0.44
CA GLU A 7 0.42 -8.84 -0.74
C GLU A 7 -0.89 -9.46 -1.25
N TYR A 8 -0.94 -10.79 -1.38
CA TYR A 8 -2.17 -11.48 -1.78
C TYR A 8 -3.29 -11.30 -0.75
N ALA A 9 -2.98 -11.34 0.55
CA ALA A 9 -3.95 -11.06 1.60
C ALA A 9 -4.51 -9.62 1.49
N CYS A 10 -3.65 -8.63 1.26
CA CYS A 10 -4.06 -7.24 1.02
C CYS A 10 -4.93 -7.11 -0.23
N ALA A 11 -4.59 -7.80 -1.32
CA ALA A 11 -5.40 -7.80 -2.54
C ALA A 11 -6.80 -8.41 -2.31
N GLN A 12 -6.89 -9.51 -1.56
CA GLN A 12 -8.19 -10.10 -1.20
C GLN A 12 -9.00 -9.18 -0.29
N TYR A 13 -8.34 -8.52 0.66
CA TYR A 13 -8.96 -7.51 1.50
C TYR A 13 -9.55 -6.36 0.67
N LEU A 14 -8.79 -5.82 -0.29
CA LEU A 14 -9.26 -4.75 -1.18
C LEU A 14 -10.50 -5.20 -1.98
N LYS A 15 -10.48 -6.42 -2.54
CA LYS A 15 -11.63 -6.99 -3.26
C LYS A 15 -12.88 -7.07 -2.39
N ARG A 16 -12.75 -7.50 -1.12
CA ARG A 16 -13.87 -7.57 -0.15
C ARG A 16 -14.41 -6.19 0.22
N ASN A 17 -13.59 -5.14 0.10
CA ASN A 17 -13.97 -3.75 0.36
C ASN A 17 -14.36 -2.98 -0.92
N GLU A 18 -14.89 -3.71 -1.90
CA GLU A 18 -15.48 -3.18 -3.13
C GLU A 18 -14.48 -2.46 -4.06
N PHE A 19 -13.17 -2.68 -3.87
CA PHE A 19 -12.20 -2.29 -4.89
C PHE A 19 -12.33 -3.21 -6.09
N THR A 20 -12.26 -2.61 -7.27
CA THR A 20 -12.27 -3.27 -8.56
C THR A 20 -10.89 -3.20 -9.22
N LYS A 21 -10.67 -4.00 -10.27
CA LYS A 21 -9.38 -4.05 -11.00
C LYS A 21 -8.17 -4.25 -10.08
N VAL A 22 -8.34 -5.05 -9.02
CA VAL A 22 -7.28 -5.32 -8.03
C VAL A 22 -6.24 -6.26 -8.67
N GLN A 23 -5.05 -5.74 -8.88
CA GLN A 23 -3.92 -6.42 -9.50
C GLN A 23 -2.68 -6.31 -8.62
N VAL A 24 -2.11 -7.46 -8.24
CA VAL A 24 -0.76 -7.52 -7.65
C VAL A 24 0.24 -7.27 -8.77
N THR A 25 1.23 -6.41 -8.55
CA THR A 25 2.28 -6.09 -9.52
C THR A 25 3.35 -7.18 -9.55
N LYS A 26 4.35 -7.03 -10.41
CA LYS A 26 5.47 -7.98 -10.51
C LYS A 26 6.38 -7.86 -9.28
N ALA A 27 6.97 -8.96 -8.83
CA ALA A 27 7.84 -8.98 -7.66
C ALA A 27 9.14 -8.16 -7.80
N SER A 28 9.54 -7.74 -9.01
CA SER A 28 10.77 -6.95 -9.23
C SER A 28 10.59 -5.78 -10.19
N GLY A 29 11.17 -4.64 -9.83
CA GLY A 29 11.12 -3.41 -10.62
C GLY A 29 9.71 -2.82 -10.71
N ASP A 30 8.91 -3.00 -9.67
CA ASP A 30 7.57 -2.46 -9.42
C ASP A 30 7.59 -1.03 -8.87
N GLN A 31 8.78 -0.45 -8.65
CA GLN A 31 8.91 0.92 -8.12
C GLN A 31 8.25 1.11 -6.74
N GLY A 32 8.10 0.04 -5.95
CA GLY A 32 7.51 0.09 -4.61
C GLY A 32 5.97 0.16 -4.59
N ILE A 33 5.29 -0.40 -5.60
CA ILE A 33 3.83 -0.55 -5.60
C ILE A 33 3.53 -2.02 -5.83
N ASP A 34 3.05 -2.68 -4.78
CA ASP A 34 2.75 -4.10 -4.82
C ASP A 34 1.36 -4.38 -5.38
N ILE A 35 0.42 -3.42 -5.27
CA ILE A 35 -0.96 -3.58 -5.75
C ILE A 35 -1.46 -2.30 -6.43
N ILE A 36 -2.16 -2.47 -7.54
CA ILE A 36 -2.98 -1.42 -8.16
C ILE A 36 -4.45 -1.80 -8.02
N ALA A 37 -5.29 -0.86 -7.61
CA ALA A 37 -6.73 -1.08 -7.44
C ALA A 37 -7.55 0.16 -7.80
N THR A 38 -8.86 0.01 -7.96
CA THR A 38 -9.77 1.12 -8.31
C THR A 38 -11.02 1.14 -7.45
N LYS A 39 -11.31 2.30 -6.85
CA LYS A 39 -12.58 2.60 -6.17
C LYS A 39 -12.91 4.09 -6.38
N GLY A 40 -13.54 4.41 -7.51
CA GLY A 40 -13.74 5.79 -7.98
C GLY A 40 -12.46 6.51 -8.45
N LYS A 41 -11.33 6.25 -7.79
CA LYS A 41 -9.97 6.67 -8.14
C LYS A 41 -9.07 5.45 -8.35
N LYS A 42 -7.92 5.64 -9.01
CA LYS A 42 -6.86 4.63 -9.14
C LYS A 42 -5.89 4.74 -7.96
N TYR A 43 -5.67 3.63 -7.27
CA TYR A 43 -4.83 3.53 -6.08
C TYR A 43 -3.56 2.74 -6.40
N GLY A 44 -2.41 3.26 -5.99
CA GLY A 44 -1.16 2.53 -5.89
C GLY A 44 -0.90 2.20 -4.43
N ILE A 45 -0.76 0.92 -4.12
CA ILE A 45 -0.65 0.42 -2.75
C ILE A 45 0.67 -0.32 -2.56
N GLN A 46 1.47 0.11 -1.58
CA GLN A 46 2.61 -0.61 -1.05
C GLN A 46 2.17 -1.38 0.21
N CYS A 47 2.46 -2.67 0.26
CA CYS A 47 2.27 -3.57 1.38
C CYS A 47 3.60 -3.72 2.15
N LYS A 48 3.61 -3.45 3.46
CA LYS A 48 4.76 -3.68 4.34
C LYS A 48 4.36 -4.57 5.51
N TYR A 49 4.87 -5.81 5.51
CA TYR A 49 4.67 -6.78 6.60
C TYR A 49 5.89 -6.81 7.52
N TYR A 50 5.90 -5.97 8.57
CA TYR A 50 7.07 -5.75 9.44
C TYR A 50 6.75 -6.01 10.92
N SER A 51 7.79 -6.34 11.69
CA SER A 51 7.73 -6.46 13.15
C SER A 51 7.79 -5.11 13.88
N GLY A 52 8.33 -4.08 13.22
CA GLY A 52 8.44 -2.72 13.75
C GLY A 52 7.58 -1.70 13.02
N ALA A 53 7.58 -0.46 13.52
CA ALA A 53 6.84 0.64 12.92
C ALA A 53 7.37 1.00 11.52
N VAL A 54 6.46 1.31 10.61
CA VAL A 54 6.77 1.73 9.23
C VAL A 54 7.24 3.19 9.21
N GLY A 55 8.40 3.43 8.61
CA GLY A 55 9.02 4.75 8.50
C GLY A 55 8.82 5.45 7.16
N ASN A 56 9.35 6.67 7.05
CA ASN A 56 9.18 7.59 5.93
C ASN A 56 9.51 6.97 4.56
N LYS A 57 10.50 6.09 4.50
CA LYS A 57 10.93 5.45 3.25
C LYS A 57 9.76 4.75 2.55
N ALA A 58 8.93 3.99 3.26
CA ALA A 58 7.79 3.29 2.65
C ALA A 58 6.74 4.27 2.10
N VAL A 59 6.53 5.39 2.80
CA VAL A 59 5.59 6.45 2.36
C VAL A 59 6.11 7.13 1.09
N GLN A 60 7.42 7.43 1.05
CA GLN A 60 8.07 8.05 -0.12
C GLN A 60 8.09 7.11 -1.33
N GLU A 61 8.38 5.81 -1.11
CA GLU A 61 8.29 4.76 -2.14
C GLU A 61 6.89 4.68 -2.73
N ALA A 62 5.85 4.56 -1.88
CA ALA A 62 4.47 4.48 -2.33
C ALA A 62 4.04 5.75 -3.10
N TYR A 63 4.48 6.93 -2.67
CA TYR A 63 4.20 8.17 -3.39
C TYR A 63 4.85 8.18 -4.79
N ALA A 64 6.16 7.91 -4.87
CA ALA A 64 6.89 7.90 -6.12
C ALA A 64 6.38 6.82 -7.09
N GLY A 65 6.18 5.60 -6.60
CA GLY A 65 5.66 4.48 -7.39
C GLY A 65 4.22 4.73 -7.86
N SER A 66 3.37 5.33 -7.02
CA SER A 66 2.01 5.70 -7.44
C SER A 66 2.03 6.70 -8.60
N LYS A 67 2.95 7.67 -8.59
CA LYS A 67 3.15 8.59 -9.71
C LYS A 67 3.63 7.87 -10.97
N PHE A 68 4.57 6.93 -10.83
CA PHE A 68 5.05 6.11 -11.96
C PHE A 68 3.91 5.34 -12.63
N TYR A 69 2.98 4.77 -11.87
CA TYR A 69 1.82 4.06 -12.41
C TYR A 69 0.62 4.95 -12.78
N GLY A 70 0.74 6.28 -12.64
CA GLY A 70 -0.36 7.21 -12.90
C GLY A 70 -1.56 6.96 -11.97
N CYS A 71 -1.33 6.62 -10.71
CA CYS A 71 -2.36 6.48 -9.69
C CYS A 71 -2.70 7.84 -9.09
N ASP A 72 -3.98 8.03 -8.76
CA ASP A 72 -4.49 9.26 -8.14
C ASP A 72 -4.17 9.30 -6.65
N VAL A 73 -4.10 8.12 -6.01
CA VAL A 73 -3.95 7.95 -4.57
C VAL A 73 -2.83 6.96 -4.26
N ALA A 74 -1.92 7.34 -3.38
CA ALA A 74 -0.85 6.49 -2.85
C ALA A 74 -1.23 5.98 -1.46
N VAL A 75 -1.07 4.67 -1.22
CA VAL A 75 -1.42 4.02 0.05
C VAL A 75 -0.26 3.14 0.50
N VAL A 76 -0.01 3.13 1.81
CA VAL A 76 0.82 2.11 2.46
C VAL A 76 -0.08 1.26 3.35
N MET A 77 -0.17 -0.03 3.08
CA MET A 77 -0.84 -1.02 3.93
C MET A 77 0.20 -1.77 4.77
N THR A 78 -0.04 -1.88 6.07
CA THR A 78 0.88 -2.59 6.97
C THR A 78 0.13 -3.26 8.10
N ASN A 79 0.71 -4.34 8.64
CA ASN A 79 0.24 -5.02 9.84
C ASN A 79 0.66 -4.32 11.14
N ASN A 80 1.36 -3.18 11.04
CA ASN A 80 1.91 -2.47 12.18
C ASN A 80 1.51 -0.98 12.15
N THR A 81 2.08 -0.20 13.06
CA THR A 81 1.92 1.24 13.14
C THR A 81 2.93 1.95 12.25
N PHE A 82 2.71 3.25 12.05
CA PHE A 82 3.68 4.14 11.42
C PHE A 82 4.41 4.96 12.49
N THR A 83 5.66 5.31 12.22
CA THR A 83 6.40 6.27 13.06
C THR A 83 5.70 7.63 13.04
N LYS A 84 5.94 8.46 14.07
CA LYS A 84 5.36 9.81 14.13
C LYS A 84 5.69 10.63 12.86
N SER A 85 6.95 10.62 12.45
CA SER A 85 7.40 11.32 11.25
C SER A 85 6.78 10.77 9.95
N ALA A 86 6.45 9.48 9.89
CA ALA A 86 5.80 8.92 8.70
C ALA A 86 4.34 9.36 8.60
N LYS A 87 3.64 9.50 9.74
CA LYS A 87 2.28 10.05 9.80
C LYS A 87 2.23 11.53 9.38
N GLU A 88 3.28 12.29 9.64
CA GLU A 88 3.37 13.71 9.25
C GLU A 88 3.52 13.91 7.72
N LEU A 89 3.89 12.87 6.97
CA LEU A 89 4.14 12.94 5.51
C LEU A 89 2.91 12.59 4.66
N GLU A 90 1.72 12.47 5.24
CA GLU A 90 0.54 11.93 4.56
C GLU A 90 0.14 12.65 3.27
N PRO A 91 -0.27 11.87 2.24
CA PRO A 91 -1.50 12.26 1.54
C PRO A 91 -2.68 11.30 1.68
N PHE A 92 -2.55 9.98 1.89
CA PHE A 92 -3.71 9.07 2.02
C PHE A 92 -3.35 7.75 2.74
N MET A 93 -2.91 7.80 4.00
CA MET A 93 -2.66 6.56 4.75
C MET A 93 -4.00 6.03 5.29
N ILE A 94 -4.49 4.93 4.70
CA ILE A 94 -5.53 4.13 5.35
C ILE A 94 -4.85 3.39 6.51
N HIS A 95 -4.94 3.98 7.70
CA HIS A 95 -4.50 3.36 8.95
C HIS A 95 -5.46 2.22 9.34
N TRP A 96 -5.00 0.98 9.23
CA TRP A 96 -5.69 -0.22 9.70
C TRP A 96 -5.41 -0.42 11.20
N HIS A 97 -6.17 0.22 12.09
CA HIS A 97 -6.23 -0.10 13.54
C HIS A 97 -7.68 -0.35 14.00
N SER A 98 -8.54 -0.78 13.09
CA SER A 98 -9.90 -1.20 13.44
C SER A 98 -10.25 -2.38 12.56
N PHE A 99 -9.72 -3.57 12.93
CA PHE A 99 -10.36 -4.88 13.03
C PHE A 99 -9.31 -5.91 13.47
#